data_AF-A0A7L8A1H8-F1
#
_entry.id   AF-A0A7L8A1H8-F1
#
_cell.length_a   1.000
_cell.length_b   1.000
_cell.length_c   1.000
_cell.angle_alpha   90.00
_cell.angle_beta   90.00
_cell.angle_gamma   90.00
#
_symmetry.space_group_name_H-M   'P 1'
#
loop_
_entity.id
_entity.type
_entity.pdbx_description
1 polymer ?
#
loop_
_entity_poly.entity_id
_entity_poly.type
_entity_poly.pdbx_seq_one_letter_code
_entity_poly.pdbx_strand_id
1 'polypeptide(L)'
;MAQLQHYWEHFALMAQGDISLVMSSTKTGLSQQYPSQQQAWQQDITTGLALYYLFNVPQQTYYHSWNQTFVYGSGNTKFNPQNPVSSTWYQSGVPKNWAYYPQYMLAVEIGEPTLPPDGYRLVKWVSEKAKADSQDTQLGTISIYPSHWFWLKRDGWWDDIPKEGVIARQYSKGLVLYRASREAKQSSFYQVEPINIELPELYQRINFDGTLSPASQQISIKGYEGIVLKRYDGTEP
;
A
#
# COMPACT_ATOMS: atom_id res chain seq x y z
N MET A 1 1.66 -10.81 3.59
CA MET A 1 0.68 -11.30 2.60
C MET A 1 -0.36 -12.21 3.23
N ALA A 2 0.02 -13.28 3.95
CA ALA A 2 -0.98 -14.14 4.60
C ALA A 2 -1.93 -13.34 5.49
N GLN A 3 -1.37 -12.45 6.32
CA GLN A 3 -2.15 -11.52 7.14
C GLN A 3 -3.07 -10.59 6.32
N LEU A 4 -2.62 -10.11 5.15
CA LEU A 4 -3.46 -9.25 4.30
C LEU A 4 -4.67 -10.00 3.76
N GLN A 5 -4.51 -11.26 3.34
CA GLN A 5 -5.61 -12.10 2.84
C GLN A 5 -6.60 -12.54 3.93
N HIS A 6 -6.31 -12.25 5.21
CA HIS A 6 -7.23 -12.42 6.33
C HIS A 6 -7.97 -11.11 6.70
N TYR A 7 -7.57 -9.94 6.18
CA TYR A 7 -8.25 -8.67 6.46
C TYR A 7 -9.51 -8.43 5.60
N TRP A 8 -10.21 -9.51 5.23
CA TRP A 8 -11.50 -9.42 4.54
C TRP A 8 -12.59 -8.80 5.42
N GLU A 9 -12.41 -8.80 6.75
CA GLU A 9 -13.33 -8.18 7.72
C GLU A 9 -13.59 -6.70 7.42
N HIS A 10 -12.56 -5.97 6.94
CA HIS A 10 -12.71 -4.59 6.49
C HIS A 10 -13.80 -4.48 5.43
N PHE A 11 -13.76 -5.34 4.41
CA PHE A 11 -14.75 -5.35 3.33
C PHE A 11 -16.12 -5.89 3.77
N ALA A 12 -16.16 -6.75 4.81
CA ALA A 12 -17.42 -7.19 5.42
C ALA A 12 -18.14 -6.05 6.14
N LEU A 13 -17.40 -5.20 6.87
CA LEU A 13 -17.94 -4.00 7.51
C LEU A 13 -18.49 -3.02 6.46
N MET A 14 -17.74 -2.78 5.37
CA MET A 14 -18.22 -1.88 4.31
C MET A 14 -19.48 -2.43 3.62
N ALA A 15 -19.61 -3.75 3.49
CA ALA A 15 -20.84 -4.36 2.95
C ALA A 15 -22.07 -4.14 3.85
N GLN A 16 -21.86 -3.82 5.13
CA GLN A 16 -22.91 -3.48 6.09
C GLN A 16 -23.21 -1.97 6.14
N GLY A 17 -22.46 -1.16 5.38
CA GLY A 17 -22.59 0.30 5.37
C GLY A 17 -21.80 1.00 6.48
N ASP A 18 -20.90 0.30 7.17
CA ASP A 18 -20.01 0.91 8.15
C ASP A 18 -18.90 1.73 7.48
N ILE A 19 -18.27 2.58 8.29
CA ILE A 19 -17.11 3.38 7.91
C ILE A 19 -15.85 2.79 8.57
N SER A 20 -14.75 2.78 7.84
CA SER A 20 -13.46 2.28 8.32
C SER A 20 -12.36 3.33 8.21
N LEU A 21 -11.48 3.32 9.20
CA LEU A 21 -10.28 4.14 9.24
C LEU A 21 -9.05 3.25 9.00
N VAL A 22 -8.41 3.40 7.84
CA VAL A 22 -7.13 2.75 7.59
C VAL A 22 -6.03 3.58 8.22
N MET A 23 -5.53 3.10 9.35
CA MET A 23 -4.43 3.69 10.10
C MET A 23 -3.10 3.14 9.60
N SER A 24 -2.41 3.88 8.74
CA SER A 24 -1.06 3.54 8.32
C SER A 24 -0.02 4.01 9.35
N SER A 25 1.01 3.22 9.62
CA SER A 25 2.11 3.61 10.51
C SER A 25 3.44 3.28 9.86
N THR A 26 4.42 4.17 10.06
CA THR A 26 5.81 3.95 9.66
C THR A 26 6.57 3.12 10.70
N LYS A 27 5.97 2.86 11.86
CA LYS A 27 6.53 1.95 12.87
C LYS A 27 6.67 0.56 12.27
N THR A 28 7.79 -0.11 12.55
CA THR A 28 8.20 -1.40 11.98
C THR A 28 8.59 -1.40 10.50
N GLY A 29 8.49 -0.25 9.81
CA GLY A 29 8.93 -0.09 8.43
C GLY A 29 10.43 0.21 8.29
N LEU A 30 10.85 0.63 7.10
CA LEU A 30 12.24 1.00 6.79
C LEU A 30 12.72 2.17 7.62
N SER A 31 11.87 3.14 7.89
CA SER A 31 12.18 4.31 8.70
C SER A 31 12.59 3.97 10.14
N GLN A 32 12.17 2.81 10.67
CA GLN A 32 12.65 2.34 11.96
C GLN A 32 14.08 1.77 11.88
N GLN A 33 14.43 1.14 10.76
CA GLN A 33 15.77 0.59 10.54
C GLN A 33 16.76 1.67 10.14
N TYR A 34 16.30 2.67 9.39
CA TYR A 34 17.09 3.75 8.82
C TYR A 34 16.49 5.14 9.15
N PRO A 35 16.37 5.50 10.44
CA PRO A 35 15.66 6.71 10.87
C PRO A 35 16.33 8.02 10.42
N SER A 36 17.61 7.99 10.06
CA SER A 36 18.35 9.13 9.51
C SER A 36 18.16 9.31 8.00
N GLN A 37 17.56 8.35 7.29
CA GLN A 37 17.46 8.38 5.84
C GLN A 37 16.11 8.90 5.39
N GLN A 38 16.09 10.05 4.72
CA GLN A 38 14.86 10.62 4.15
C GLN A 38 14.08 9.62 3.27
N GLN A 39 14.79 8.87 2.43
CA GLN A 39 14.17 7.90 1.51
C GLN A 39 13.41 6.78 2.25
N ALA A 40 13.90 6.33 3.41
CA ALA A 40 13.23 5.30 4.20
C ALA A 40 11.86 5.78 4.71
N TRP A 41 11.78 7.03 5.15
CA TRP A 41 10.51 7.65 5.55
C TRP A 41 9.57 7.87 4.38
N GLN A 42 10.07 8.38 3.26
CA GLN A 42 9.27 8.58 2.06
C GLN A 42 8.69 7.27 1.52
N GLN A 43 9.48 6.19 1.55
CA GLN A 43 9.03 4.86 1.14
C GLN A 43 7.94 4.32 2.07
N ASP A 44 8.11 4.42 3.40
CA ASP A 44 7.09 3.94 4.34
C ASP A 44 5.77 4.72 4.23
N ILE A 45 5.83 6.05 4.05
CA ILE A 45 4.64 6.89 3.85
C ILE A 45 3.94 6.53 2.55
N THR A 46 4.70 6.39 1.45
CA THR A 46 4.18 5.98 0.15
C THR A 46 3.53 4.60 0.23
N THR A 47 4.16 3.68 0.96
CA THR A 47 3.64 2.32 1.20
C THR A 47 2.35 2.36 2.00
N GLY A 48 2.28 3.19 3.04
CA GLY A 48 1.05 3.41 3.81
C GLY A 48 -0.10 3.93 2.96
N LEU A 49 0.17 4.87 2.05
CA LEU A 49 -0.82 5.39 1.10
C LEU A 49 -1.28 4.30 0.11
N ALA A 50 -0.34 3.52 -0.44
CA ALA A 50 -0.68 2.41 -1.34
C ALA A 50 -1.55 1.36 -0.65
N LEU A 51 -1.23 0.99 0.60
CA LEU A 51 -2.07 0.09 1.40
C LEU A 51 -3.47 0.67 1.64
N TYR A 52 -3.59 1.96 1.93
CA TYR A 52 -4.90 2.62 1.99
C TYR A 52 -5.68 2.47 0.69
N TYR A 53 -5.08 2.74 -0.46
CA TYR A 53 -5.76 2.56 -1.74
C TYR A 53 -6.07 1.08 -2.05
N LEU A 54 -5.29 0.12 -1.56
CA LEU A 54 -5.70 -1.28 -1.65
C LEU A 54 -7.01 -1.52 -0.88
N PHE A 55 -7.18 -0.99 0.33
CA PHE A 55 -8.39 -1.18 1.14
C PHE A 55 -9.52 -0.17 0.90
N ASN A 56 -9.31 0.88 0.09
CA ASN A 56 -10.25 1.97 -0.06
C ASN A 56 -11.62 1.50 -0.63
N VAL A 57 -12.70 1.75 0.09
CA VAL A 57 -14.05 1.71 -0.44
C VAL A 57 -14.52 3.16 -0.47
N PRO A 58 -14.82 3.72 -1.65
CA PRO A 58 -15.12 5.14 -1.77
C PRO A 58 -16.24 5.56 -0.82
N GLN A 59 -16.06 6.69 -0.16
CA GLN A 59 -16.99 7.27 0.84
C GLN A 59 -17.14 6.46 2.14
N GLN A 60 -16.47 5.32 2.29
CA GLN A 60 -16.55 4.48 3.49
C GLN A 60 -15.18 4.21 4.12
N THR A 61 -14.08 4.31 3.37
CA THR A 61 -12.73 4.20 3.90
C THR A 61 -12.04 5.56 3.98
N TYR A 62 -11.50 5.88 5.15
CA TYR A 62 -10.72 7.10 5.37
C TYR A 62 -9.26 6.78 5.70
N TYR A 63 -8.35 7.64 5.26
CA TYR A 63 -6.92 7.53 5.54
C TYR A 63 -6.56 8.27 6.82
N HIS A 64 -5.78 7.61 7.69
CA HIS A 64 -5.11 8.30 8.77
C HIS A 64 -3.66 7.83 8.89
N SER A 65 -2.74 8.80 8.99
CA SER A 65 -1.36 8.52 9.32
C SER A 65 -1.21 8.48 10.84
N TRP A 66 -1.17 7.25 11.40
CA TRP A 66 -1.18 7.03 12.83
C TRP A 66 0.21 7.22 13.42
N ASN A 67 0.32 8.29 14.23
CA ASN A 67 1.56 8.79 14.81
C ASN A 67 2.02 8.07 16.09
N GLN A 68 1.53 6.86 16.38
CA GLN A 68 2.04 6.04 17.50
C GLN A 68 3.44 5.45 17.18
N THR A 69 4.26 6.24 16.49
CA THR A 69 5.69 6.06 16.25
C THR A 69 6.44 6.66 17.44
N PHE A 70 7.48 5.94 17.92
CA PHE A 70 8.54 6.30 18.88
C PHE A 70 8.21 7.11 20.16
N VAL A 71 7.40 8.18 20.09
CA VAL A 71 6.87 8.99 21.20
C VAL A 71 5.51 9.60 20.81
N TYR A 72 4.47 9.32 21.59
CA TYR A 72 3.11 9.86 21.42
C TYR A 72 3.06 11.40 21.49
N GLY A 73 2.22 12.05 20.67
CA GLY A 73 1.88 13.48 20.77
C GLY A 73 2.08 14.30 19.48
N SER A 74 1.49 15.51 19.45
CA SER A 74 1.45 16.45 18.31
C SER A 74 2.66 17.38 18.19
N GLY A 75 3.73 17.14 18.97
CA GLY A 75 4.93 17.97 18.95
C GLY A 75 5.72 17.87 17.63
N ASN A 76 6.81 18.63 17.56
CA ASN A 76 7.70 18.59 16.42
C ASN A 76 8.52 17.29 16.37
N THR A 77 8.93 16.91 15.16
CA THR A 77 9.88 15.84 14.90
C THR A 77 11.22 16.14 15.58
N LYS A 78 11.92 15.07 15.94
CA LYS A 78 13.25 15.12 16.55
C LYS A 78 14.17 14.14 15.84
N PHE A 79 15.33 14.64 15.43
CA PHE A 79 16.48 13.86 14.98
C PHE A 79 17.58 13.93 16.04
N ASN A 80 18.07 12.77 16.47
CA ASN A 80 19.17 12.63 17.42
C ASN A 80 20.37 11.99 16.72
N PRO A 81 21.39 12.76 16.34
CA PRO A 81 22.56 12.22 15.65
C PRO A 81 23.41 11.31 16.55
N GLN A 82 23.33 11.44 17.88
CA GLN A 82 24.04 10.59 18.84
C GLN A 82 23.31 9.26 19.11
N ASN A 83 21.99 9.22 18.92
CA ASN A 83 21.21 7.99 19.00
C ASN A 83 20.10 7.99 17.92
N PRO A 84 20.45 7.62 16.68
CA PRO A 84 19.51 7.67 15.55
C PRO A 84 18.24 6.84 15.79
N VAL A 85 18.31 5.73 16.53
CA VAL A 85 17.17 4.85 16.84
C VAL A 85 16.12 5.54 17.73
N SER A 86 16.52 6.56 18.49
CA SER A 86 15.60 7.42 19.27
C SER A 86 14.96 8.54 18.45
N SER A 87 15.35 8.70 17.18
CA SER A 87 14.80 9.73 16.31
C SER A 87 13.37 9.38 15.92
N THR A 88 12.52 10.40 15.87
CA THR A 88 11.14 10.26 15.38
C THR A 88 11.02 10.62 13.90
N TRP A 89 12.10 11.17 13.31
CA TRP A 89 12.17 11.59 11.92
C TRP A 89 13.63 11.80 11.49
N TYR A 90 13.89 11.90 10.19
CA TYR A 90 15.22 12.19 9.64
C TYR A 90 15.66 13.65 9.84
N GLN A 91 14.74 14.55 10.21
CA GLN A 91 15.03 15.95 10.52
C GLN A 91 14.20 16.45 11.72
N SER A 92 14.72 17.43 12.44
CA SER A 92 14.02 18.06 13.56
C SER A 92 13.13 19.22 13.10
N GLY A 93 12.09 19.55 13.87
CA GLY A 93 11.37 20.82 13.75
C GLY A 93 10.11 20.82 12.86
N VAL A 94 9.75 19.70 12.25
CA VAL A 94 8.50 19.59 11.47
C VAL A 94 7.37 19.13 12.39
N PRO A 95 6.16 19.72 12.36
CA PRO A 95 5.03 19.17 13.09
C PRO A 95 4.77 17.71 12.69
N LYS A 96 4.73 16.78 13.65
CA LYS A 96 4.58 15.34 13.36
C LYS A 96 3.34 15.03 12.52
N ASN A 97 2.22 15.70 12.79
CA ASN A 97 0.97 15.49 12.05
C ASN A 97 1.06 15.91 10.57
N TRP A 98 2.05 16.73 10.21
CA TRP A 98 2.33 17.10 8.83
C TRP A 98 3.41 16.22 8.20
N ALA A 99 4.43 15.85 8.98
CA ALA A 99 5.57 15.06 8.51
C ALA A 99 5.17 13.71 7.88
N TYR A 100 4.12 13.08 8.41
CA TYR A 100 3.66 11.76 7.96
C TYR A 100 2.47 11.80 6.99
N TYR A 101 1.98 12.98 6.62
CA TYR A 101 0.80 13.11 5.76
C TYR A 101 1.21 13.26 4.28
N PRO A 102 0.79 12.35 3.37
CA PRO A 102 1.23 12.33 1.97
C PRO A 102 0.46 13.32 1.09
N GLN A 103 0.39 14.61 1.48
CA GLN A 103 -0.47 15.60 0.84
C GLN A 103 -0.24 15.77 -0.67
N TYR A 104 1.03 15.78 -1.11
CA TYR A 104 1.35 16.02 -2.51
C TYR A 104 0.98 14.84 -3.39
N MET A 105 1.10 13.62 -2.88
CA MET A 105 0.65 12.41 -3.58
C MET A 105 -0.88 12.37 -3.66
N LEU A 106 -1.57 12.77 -2.58
CA LEU A 106 -3.04 12.83 -2.53
C LEU A 106 -3.62 13.88 -3.49
N ALA A 107 -2.85 14.90 -3.86
CA ALA A 107 -3.26 15.89 -4.86
C ALA A 107 -3.32 15.32 -6.28
N VAL A 108 -2.69 14.16 -6.53
CA VAL A 108 -2.74 13.47 -7.83
C VAL A 108 -3.91 12.50 -7.84
N GLU A 109 -4.90 12.79 -8.67
CA GLU A 109 -6.10 11.95 -8.81
C GLU A 109 -5.79 10.64 -9.55
N ILE A 110 -6.10 9.50 -8.90
CA ILE A 110 -6.06 8.17 -9.53
C ILE A 110 -7.46 7.62 -9.83
N GLY A 111 -8.53 8.35 -9.50
CA GLY A 111 -9.91 7.99 -9.76
C GLY A 111 -10.48 7.01 -8.73
N GLU A 112 -11.38 6.13 -9.18
CA GLU A 112 -12.10 5.17 -8.34
C GLU A 112 -11.70 3.73 -8.64
N PRO A 113 -11.80 2.79 -7.68
CA PRO A 113 -11.51 1.38 -7.93
C PRO A 113 -12.36 0.82 -9.07
N THR A 114 -11.76 0.05 -9.97
CA THR A 114 -12.44 -0.63 -11.07
C THR A 114 -12.19 -2.14 -11.03
N LEU A 115 -12.82 -2.85 -11.96
CA LEU A 115 -12.51 -4.26 -12.20
C LEU A 115 -11.00 -4.43 -12.54
N PRO A 116 -10.39 -5.56 -12.14
CA PRO A 116 -9.04 -5.91 -12.56
C PRO A 116 -9.01 -6.15 -14.08
N PRO A 117 -7.86 -5.95 -14.74
CA PRO A 117 -7.71 -6.27 -16.15
C PRO A 117 -7.87 -7.77 -16.42
N ASP A 118 -8.28 -8.12 -17.64
CA ASP A 118 -8.43 -9.51 -18.05
C ASP A 118 -7.11 -10.28 -17.99
N GLY A 119 -7.20 -11.59 -17.72
CA GLY A 119 -6.06 -12.50 -17.68
C GLY A 119 -5.28 -12.51 -16.37
N TYR A 120 -5.55 -11.59 -15.44
CA TYR A 120 -4.94 -11.60 -14.11
C TYR A 120 -5.68 -12.50 -13.12
N ARG A 121 -4.91 -13.18 -12.27
CA ARG A 121 -5.48 -13.99 -11.18
C ARG A 121 -5.95 -13.12 -10.03
N LEU A 122 -7.14 -13.39 -9.53
CA LEU A 122 -7.68 -12.72 -8.36
C LEU A 122 -6.94 -13.14 -7.09
N VAL A 123 -6.79 -12.20 -6.16
CA VAL A 123 -6.38 -12.51 -4.78
C VAL A 123 -7.53 -13.23 -4.11
N LYS A 124 -7.24 -14.28 -3.33
CA LYS A 124 -8.26 -14.96 -2.53
C LYS A 124 -8.32 -14.41 -1.12
N TRP A 125 -9.52 -14.15 -0.63
CA TRP A 125 -9.81 -14.01 0.79
C TRP A 125 -9.82 -15.38 1.45
N VAL A 126 -9.25 -15.47 2.65
CA VAL A 126 -9.15 -16.71 3.41
C VAL A 126 -9.70 -16.47 4.82
N SER A 127 -10.70 -17.27 5.20
CA SER A 127 -11.16 -17.44 6.58
C SER A 127 -10.94 -18.88 7.02
N GLU A 128 -11.22 -19.18 8.28
CA GLU A 128 -11.17 -20.57 8.79
C GLU A 128 -12.15 -21.51 8.06
N LYS A 129 -13.28 -20.99 7.56
CA LYS A 129 -14.41 -21.79 7.06
C LYS A 129 -14.66 -21.67 5.57
N ALA A 130 -14.14 -20.63 4.93
CA ALA A 130 -14.43 -20.31 3.54
C ALA A 130 -13.28 -19.57 2.87
N LYS A 131 -13.27 -19.63 1.54
CA LYS A 131 -12.44 -18.82 0.65
C LYS A 131 -13.33 -18.16 -0.38
N ALA A 132 -12.94 -16.99 -0.84
CA ALA A 132 -13.64 -16.24 -1.88
C ALA A 132 -12.62 -15.49 -2.73
N ASP A 133 -12.89 -15.32 -4.02
CA ASP A 133 -12.08 -14.44 -4.85
C ASP A 133 -12.35 -12.98 -4.48
N SER A 134 -11.38 -12.10 -4.75
CA SER A 134 -11.44 -10.68 -4.41
C SER A 134 -12.59 -9.91 -5.08
N GLN A 135 -13.22 -10.50 -6.10
CA GLN A 135 -14.40 -9.99 -6.81
C GLN A 135 -15.71 -10.54 -6.26
N ASP A 136 -15.68 -11.60 -5.45
CA ASP A 136 -16.88 -12.19 -4.89
C ASP A 136 -17.51 -11.23 -3.88
N THR A 137 -18.83 -11.30 -3.75
CA THR A 137 -19.62 -10.51 -2.80
C THR A 137 -19.97 -11.28 -1.53
N GLN A 138 -19.48 -12.53 -1.40
CA GLN A 138 -19.70 -13.39 -0.25
C GLN A 138 -18.44 -14.18 0.11
N LEU A 139 -18.20 -14.33 1.41
CA LEU A 139 -17.23 -15.27 1.98
C LEU A 139 -17.98 -16.23 2.90
N GLY A 140 -18.31 -17.42 2.38
CA GLY A 140 -19.25 -18.32 3.04
C GLY A 140 -20.63 -17.66 3.11
N THR A 141 -21.14 -17.41 4.32
CA THR A 141 -22.42 -16.71 4.54
C THR A 141 -22.26 -15.21 4.85
N ILE A 142 -21.03 -14.69 4.82
CA ILE A 142 -20.73 -13.29 5.18
C ILE A 142 -20.71 -12.46 3.90
N SER A 143 -21.55 -11.43 3.82
CA SER A 143 -21.48 -10.43 2.75
C SER A 143 -20.19 -9.63 2.84
N ILE A 144 -19.51 -9.46 1.70
CA ILE A 144 -18.27 -8.69 1.59
C ILE A 144 -18.34 -7.74 0.39
N TYR A 145 -17.70 -6.59 0.52
CA TYR A 145 -17.51 -5.66 -0.60
C TYR A 145 -16.39 -6.18 -1.51
N PRO A 146 -16.57 -6.23 -2.84
CA PRO A 146 -15.54 -6.73 -3.74
C PRO A 146 -14.35 -5.75 -3.78
N SER A 147 -13.19 -6.24 -3.39
CA SER A 147 -11.96 -5.45 -3.38
C SER A 147 -11.31 -5.32 -4.75
N HIS A 148 -11.60 -6.25 -5.68
CA HIS A 148 -11.01 -6.31 -7.01
C HIS A 148 -9.47 -6.45 -7.02
N TRP A 149 -8.88 -6.98 -5.95
CA TRP A 149 -7.45 -7.23 -5.88
C TRP A 149 -7.01 -8.35 -6.80
N PHE A 150 -5.91 -8.17 -7.50
CA PHE A 150 -5.35 -9.19 -8.37
C PHE A 150 -3.84 -9.31 -8.17
N TRP A 151 -3.30 -10.44 -8.61
CA TRP A 151 -1.86 -10.68 -8.63
C TRP A 151 -1.28 -10.12 -9.92
N LEU A 152 -0.55 -9.00 -9.84
CA LEU A 152 0.26 -8.52 -10.97
C LEU A 152 1.47 -9.45 -11.20
N LYS A 153 2.04 -9.97 -10.10
CA LYS A 153 3.07 -11.02 -10.12
C LYS A 153 2.95 -11.87 -8.87
N ARG A 154 3.29 -13.16 -8.95
CA ARG A 154 3.27 -14.07 -7.80
C ARG A 154 4.18 -15.27 -8.04
N ASP A 155 4.71 -15.81 -6.95
CA ASP A 155 5.41 -17.09 -6.94
C ASP A 155 4.43 -18.22 -6.64
N GLY A 156 4.68 -19.43 -7.16
CA GLY A 156 3.87 -20.61 -6.84
C GLY A 156 2.45 -20.55 -7.39
N TRP A 157 2.15 -21.39 -8.38
CA TRP A 157 0.86 -21.37 -9.08
C TRP A 157 -0.27 -22.07 -8.31
N TRP A 158 0.09 -22.93 -7.34
CA TRP A 158 -0.84 -23.87 -6.70
C TRP A 158 -1.35 -23.43 -5.32
N ASP A 159 -0.69 -22.46 -4.68
CA ASP A 159 -1.06 -21.98 -3.36
C ASP A 159 -2.03 -20.80 -3.46
N ASP A 160 -3.08 -20.71 -2.64
CA ASP A 160 -3.91 -19.48 -2.63
C ASP A 160 -3.17 -18.26 -2.04
N ILE A 161 -2.17 -18.55 -1.19
CA ILE A 161 -1.29 -17.58 -0.53
C ILE A 161 0.13 -17.85 -1.02
N PRO A 162 0.60 -17.13 -2.06
CA PRO A 162 1.94 -17.34 -2.58
C PRO A 162 3.02 -16.96 -1.56
N LYS A 163 4.24 -17.49 -1.72
CA LYS A 163 5.38 -17.14 -0.84
C LYS A 163 5.73 -15.66 -0.94
N GLU A 164 5.64 -15.12 -2.16
CA GLU A 164 5.85 -13.72 -2.49
C GLU A 164 4.95 -13.34 -3.66
N GLY A 165 4.60 -12.06 -3.75
CA GLY A 165 3.86 -11.54 -4.87
C GLY A 165 3.62 -10.05 -4.77
N VAL A 166 3.14 -9.49 -5.87
CA VAL A 166 2.73 -8.11 -6.00
C VAL A 166 1.22 -8.08 -6.19
N ILE A 167 0.54 -7.63 -5.14
CA ILE A 167 -0.89 -7.37 -5.15
C ILE A 167 -1.08 -6.05 -5.88
N ALA A 168 -2.09 -6.01 -6.74
CA ALA A 168 -2.48 -4.83 -7.46
C ALA A 168 -4.00 -4.58 -7.33
N ARG A 169 -4.38 -3.31 -7.46
CA ARG A 169 -5.78 -2.89 -7.59
C ARG A 169 -5.88 -1.80 -8.63
N GLN A 170 -6.77 -2.01 -9.60
CA GLN A 170 -6.98 -1.08 -10.70
C GLN A 170 -7.87 0.07 -10.25
N TYR A 171 -7.53 1.27 -10.71
CA TYR A 171 -8.36 2.47 -10.58
C TYR A 171 -8.63 3.09 -11.95
N SER A 172 -9.69 3.88 -12.07
CA SER A 172 -10.10 4.49 -13.35
C SER A 172 -9.05 5.43 -13.96
N LYS A 173 -8.17 6.04 -13.15
CA LYS A 173 -7.05 6.88 -13.61
C LYS A 173 -5.69 6.42 -13.05
N GLY A 174 -5.59 5.19 -12.54
CA GLY A 174 -4.34 4.73 -11.94
C GLY A 174 -4.29 3.25 -11.58
N LEU A 175 -3.19 2.87 -10.94
CA LEU A 175 -2.93 1.51 -10.50
C LEU A 175 -2.16 1.56 -9.18
N VAL A 176 -2.51 0.69 -8.25
CA VAL A 176 -1.87 0.64 -6.93
C VAL A 176 -1.25 -0.72 -6.75
N LEU A 177 0.00 -0.76 -6.28
CA LEU A 177 0.80 -1.97 -6.12
C LEU A 177 1.29 -2.10 -4.69
N TYR A 178 1.42 -3.34 -4.21
CA TYR A 178 2.13 -3.65 -2.97
C TYR A 178 2.84 -5.01 -3.08
N ARG A 179 4.16 -5.02 -2.86
CA ARG A 179 4.95 -6.25 -2.82
C ARG A 179 4.98 -6.82 -1.41
N ALA A 180 4.50 -8.05 -1.27
CA ALA A 180 4.34 -8.71 0.02
C ALA A 180 4.99 -10.10 0.02
N SER A 181 5.44 -10.55 1.19
CA SER A 181 5.81 -11.95 1.45
C SER A 181 4.74 -12.64 2.30
N ARG A 182 4.67 -13.97 2.24
CA ARG A 182 3.73 -14.79 3.02
C ARG A 182 3.86 -14.52 4.51
N GLU A 183 5.08 -14.57 5.00
CA GLU A 183 5.42 -14.41 6.41
C GLU A 183 5.41 -12.93 6.81
N ALA A 184 4.74 -12.61 7.92
CA ALA A 184 4.70 -11.25 8.43
C ALA A 184 6.03 -10.89 9.13
N LYS A 185 6.37 -9.60 9.12
CA LYS A 185 7.48 -9.01 9.91
C LYS A 185 8.87 -9.61 9.62
N GLN A 186 9.09 -10.17 8.44
CA GLN A 186 10.41 -10.62 8.02
C GLN A 186 11.31 -9.41 7.72
N SER A 187 12.28 -9.11 8.59
CA SER A 187 13.21 -7.99 8.40
C SER A 187 14.09 -8.16 7.14
N SER A 188 14.38 -9.40 6.74
CA SER A 188 15.10 -9.68 5.50
C SER A 188 14.32 -9.26 4.25
N PHE A 189 12.98 -9.18 4.32
CA PHE A 189 12.16 -8.82 3.18
C PHE A 189 12.35 -7.36 2.74
N TYR A 190 12.83 -6.49 3.63
CA TYR A 190 13.19 -5.11 3.28
C TYR A 190 14.43 -5.00 2.38
N GLN A 191 15.24 -6.06 2.35
CA GLN A 191 16.54 -6.10 1.67
C GLN A 191 16.52 -6.97 0.42
N VAL A 192 15.37 -7.56 0.06
CA VAL A 192 15.30 -8.39 -1.16
C VAL A 192 15.49 -7.52 -2.39
N GLU A 193 16.14 -8.10 -3.39
CA GLU A 193 16.37 -7.42 -4.66
C GLU A 193 15.05 -6.93 -5.28
N PRO A 194 15.03 -5.71 -5.86
CA PRO A 194 13.89 -5.24 -6.62
C PRO A 194 13.56 -6.21 -7.75
N ILE A 195 12.27 -6.37 -8.01
CA ILE A 195 11.81 -7.11 -9.18
C ILE A 195 11.23 -6.13 -10.19
N ASN A 196 11.53 -6.36 -11.46
CA ASN A 196 10.90 -5.63 -12.55
C ASN A 196 9.63 -6.36 -12.98
N ILE A 197 8.57 -5.60 -13.21
CA ILE A 197 7.24 -6.09 -13.53
C ILE A 197 6.69 -5.28 -14.69
N GLU A 198 6.09 -5.98 -15.64
CA GLU A 198 5.34 -5.38 -16.73
C GLU A 198 3.96 -4.94 -16.23
N LEU A 199 3.57 -3.73 -16.59
CA LEU A 199 2.29 -3.11 -16.25
C LEU A 199 1.29 -3.34 -17.37
N PRO A 200 -0.02 -3.42 -17.06
CA PRO A 200 -1.05 -3.68 -18.08
C PRO A 200 -1.22 -2.53 -19.10
N GLU A 201 -0.78 -1.32 -18.75
CA GLU A 201 -0.88 -0.09 -19.55
C GLU A 201 0.35 0.79 -19.29
N LEU A 202 0.40 1.98 -19.91
CA LEU A 202 1.40 3.00 -19.59
C LEU A 202 1.01 3.74 -18.32
N TYR A 203 1.95 3.81 -17.37
CA TYR A 203 1.75 4.49 -16.10
C TYR A 203 2.92 5.39 -15.74
N GLN A 204 2.64 6.40 -14.93
CA GLN A 204 3.60 7.31 -14.31
C GLN A 204 3.62 7.07 -12.80
N ARG A 205 4.81 6.88 -12.23
CA ARG A 205 4.97 6.78 -10.78
C ARG A 205 4.73 8.14 -10.14
N ILE A 206 3.84 8.18 -9.15
CA ILE A 206 3.62 9.35 -8.30
C ILE A 206 4.74 9.37 -7.26
N ASN A 207 5.60 10.36 -7.34
CA ASN A 207 6.69 10.56 -6.40
C ASN A 207 6.18 11.19 -5.10
N PHE A 208 6.98 11.12 -4.04
CA PHE A 208 6.59 11.62 -2.71
C PHE A 208 6.18 13.10 -2.70
N ASP A 209 6.81 13.91 -3.56
CA ASP A 209 6.54 15.34 -3.74
C ASP A 209 5.37 15.63 -4.71
N GLY A 210 4.65 14.60 -5.16
CA GLY A 210 3.53 14.71 -6.09
C GLY A 210 3.93 14.82 -7.56
N THR A 211 5.23 14.87 -7.88
CA THR A 211 5.69 14.86 -9.28
C THR A 211 5.45 13.49 -9.93
N LEU A 212 5.34 13.48 -11.26
CA LEU A 212 5.15 12.27 -12.05
C LEU A 212 6.46 11.87 -12.72
N SER A 213 6.86 10.61 -12.54
CA SER A 213 7.94 10.02 -13.32
C SER A 213 7.54 9.86 -14.80
N PRO A 214 8.50 9.67 -15.72
CA PRO A 214 8.20 9.33 -17.11
C PRO A 214 7.26 8.13 -17.23
N ALA A 215 6.39 8.14 -18.24
CA ALA A 215 5.47 7.04 -18.50
C ALA A 215 6.24 5.77 -18.88
N SER A 216 5.87 4.64 -18.28
CA SER A 216 6.52 3.35 -18.50
C SER A 216 5.50 2.23 -18.37
N GLN A 217 5.69 1.17 -19.15
CA GLN A 217 5.01 -0.12 -18.97
C GLN A 217 5.81 -1.06 -18.05
N GLN A 218 6.90 -0.59 -17.46
CA GLN A 218 7.71 -1.36 -16.52
C GLN A 218 7.89 -0.59 -15.23
N ILE A 219 7.81 -1.31 -14.11
CA ILE A 219 8.11 -0.78 -12.79
C ILE A 219 9.05 -1.71 -12.04
N SER A 220 9.98 -1.11 -11.29
CA SER A 220 10.79 -1.83 -10.32
C SER A 220 10.17 -1.66 -8.93
N ILE A 221 10.05 -2.76 -8.18
CA ILE A 221 9.44 -2.76 -6.86
C ILE A 221 10.25 -3.62 -5.87
N LYS A 222 10.65 -3.01 -4.75
CA LYS A 222 11.38 -3.62 -3.64
C LYS A 222 10.44 -4.39 -2.72
N GLY A 223 11.01 -5.27 -1.88
CA GLY A 223 10.21 -5.92 -0.84
C GLY A 223 9.63 -4.88 0.12
N TYR A 224 8.38 -5.11 0.53
CA TYR A 224 7.57 -4.19 1.35
C TYR A 224 7.22 -2.86 0.67
N GLU A 225 7.61 -2.60 -0.57
CA GLU A 225 7.28 -1.35 -1.24
C GLU A 225 5.82 -1.34 -1.72
N GLY A 226 5.12 -0.26 -1.40
CA GLY A 226 3.88 0.13 -2.06
C GLY A 226 4.13 1.24 -3.08
N ILE A 227 3.42 1.19 -4.21
CA ILE A 227 3.54 2.18 -5.29
C ILE A 227 2.14 2.64 -5.69
N VAL A 228 1.99 3.95 -5.90
CA VAL A 228 0.78 4.54 -6.49
C VAL A 228 1.16 5.09 -7.87
N LEU A 229 0.40 4.68 -8.89
CA LEU A 229 0.64 5.01 -10.27
C LEU A 229 -0.54 5.80 -10.83
N LYS A 230 -0.23 6.84 -11.61
CA LYS A 230 -1.20 7.53 -12.47
C LYS A 230 -1.15 6.91 -13.86
N ARG A 231 -2.31 6.62 -14.45
CA ARG A 231 -2.41 6.15 -15.84
C ARG A 231 -1.98 7.28 -16.78
N TYR A 232 -1.16 6.97 -17.77
CA TYR A 232 -0.77 7.94 -18.78
C TYR A 232 -1.91 8.15 -19.77
N ASP A 233 -2.32 9.41 -19.96
CA ASP A 233 -3.44 9.80 -20.84
C ASP A 233 -2.96 10.36 -22.20
N GLY A 234 -1.66 10.29 -22.48
CA GLY A 234 -1.08 10.78 -23.72
C GLY A 234 -0.68 12.26 -23.70
N THR A 235 -0.88 12.96 -22.60
CA THR A 235 -0.43 14.35 -22.44
C THR A 235 0.90 14.39 -21.68
N GLU A 236 1.94 14.98 -22.29
CA GLU A 236 3.15 15.34 -21.54
C GLU A 236 2.82 16.47 -20.55
N PRO A 237 3.41 16.47 -19.34
CA PRO A 237 3.20 17.51 -18.33
C PRO A 237 3.70 18.90 -18.75
#